data_AF-A0A8I2G498-F1
#
_entry.id   AF-A0A8I2G498-F1
#
_cell.length_a   1.000
_cell.length_b   1.000
_cell.length_c   1.000
_cell.angle_alpha   90.00
_cell.angle_beta   90.00
_cell.angle_gamma   90.00
#
_symmetry.space_group_name_H-M   'P 1'
#
loop_
_entity.id
_entity.type
_entity.pdbx_description
1 polymer ?
#
loop_
_entity_poly.entity_id
_entity_poly.type
_entity_poly.pdbx_seq_one_letter_code
_entity_poly.pdbx_strand_id
1 'polypeptide(L)'
;MMERSPDKDKKGNESESKSEMEKLMNCHLDWMQTRGYTQSTIKNSRYGINCFITWCDERGITGPNEVSTAVLASYQRYLYHH
;
A
#
# COMPACT_ATOMS: atom_id res chain seq x y z
N MET A 1 15.66 -45.39 -17.13
CA MET A 1 14.85 -45.11 -18.35
C MET A 1 13.93 -43.94 -18.02
N MET A 2 14.07 -42.83 -18.77
CA MET A 2 13.31 -41.55 -18.75
C MET A 2 13.42 -40.73 -17.44
N GLU A 3 14.41 -39.83 -17.28
CA GLU A 3 14.54 -38.48 -17.85
C GLU A 3 13.32 -37.57 -17.63
N ARG A 4 13.42 -36.65 -16.63
CA ARG A 4 13.46 -35.17 -16.83
C ARG A 4 13.49 -34.47 -15.45
N SER A 5 14.63 -33.91 -15.05
CA SER A 5 14.66 -32.62 -14.33
C SER A 5 14.62 -31.52 -15.40
N PRO A 6 13.97 -30.36 -15.18
CA PRO A 6 14.62 -29.31 -14.39
C PRO A 6 13.68 -28.42 -13.55
N ASP A 7 14.27 -27.86 -12.50
CA ASP A 7 14.15 -26.47 -12.06
C ASP A 7 12.85 -25.70 -12.40
N LYS A 8 12.06 -25.41 -11.36
CA LYS A 8 11.47 -24.07 -11.24
C LYS A 8 12.36 -23.24 -10.33
N ASP A 9 13.51 -22.91 -10.89
CA ASP A 9 14.29 -21.76 -10.49
C ASP A 9 13.48 -20.47 -10.68
N LYS A 10 13.81 -19.51 -9.81
CA LYS A 10 13.64 -18.06 -9.92
C LYS A 10 12.30 -17.39 -9.62
N LYS A 11 12.25 -16.94 -8.37
CA LYS A 11 12.45 -15.52 -7.97
C LYS A 11 11.34 -14.55 -8.38
N GLY A 12 10.41 -14.37 -7.45
CA GLY A 12 9.87 -13.06 -7.10
C GLY A 12 10.30 -12.68 -5.70
N ASN A 13 11.62 -12.48 -5.48
CA ASN A 13 12.04 -11.64 -4.37
C ASN A 13 11.77 -10.19 -4.80
N GLU A 14 10.60 -9.65 -4.44
CA GLU A 14 10.28 -8.22 -4.62
C GLU A 14 9.45 -7.63 -3.45
N SER A 15 9.38 -8.32 -2.30
CA SER A 15 8.83 -7.72 -1.06
C SER A 15 9.76 -6.69 -0.41
N GLU A 16 10.85 -6.32 -1.09
CA GLU A 16 11.85 -5.35 -0.64
C GLU A 16 11.76 -3.98 -1.34
N SER A 17 10.84 -3.81 -2.29
CA SER A 17 10.35 -2.47 -2.66
C SER A 17 9.03 -2.24 -1.94
N LYS A 18 9.06 -2.15 -0.60
CA LYS A 18 7.96 -1.51 0.12
C LYS A 18 7.73 -0.16 -0.53
N SER A 19 6.54 0.03 -1.10
CA SER A 19 6.18 1.28 -1.74
C SER A 19 6.48 2.41 -0.76
N GLU A 20 7.06 3.51 -1.23
CA GLU A 20 7.44 4.62 -0.36
C GLU A 20 6.21 5.12 0.43
N MET A 21 5.02 4.99 -0.15
CA MET A 21 3.73 5.26 0.48
C MET A 21 3.43 4.32 1.66
N GLU A 22 3.79 3.04 1.57
CA GLU A 22 3.63 2.08 2.67
C GLU A 22 4.57 2.40 3.84
N LYS A 23 5.78 2.90 3.56
CA LYS A 23 6.70 3.33 4.63
C LYS A 23 6.09 4.51 5.39
N LEU A 24 5.58 5.52 4.67
CA LEU A 24 4.89 6.67 5.25
C LEU A 24 3.65 6.26 6.05
N MET A 25 2.86 5.29 5.54
CA MET A 25 1.74 4.72 6.30
C MET A 25 2.23 4.14 7.63
N ASN A 26 3.27 3.32 7.64
CA ASN A 26 3.75 2.70 8.88
C ASN A 26 4.29 3.75 9.87
N CYS A 27 4.99 4.79 9.40
CA CYS A 27 5.39 5.92 10.25
C CYS A 27 4.19 6.64 10.87
N HIS A 28 3.11 6.84 10.11
CA HIS A 28 1.88 7.44 10.65
C HIS A 28 1.24 6.56 11.73
N LEU A 29 1.19 5.25 11.52
CA LEU A 29 0.59 4.32 12.48
C LEU A 29 1.43 4.20 13.76
N ASP A 30 2.76 4.26 13.67
CA ASP A 30 3.66 4.33 14.82
C ASP A 30 3.46 5.62 15.64
N TRP A 31 3.31 6.75 14.95
CA TRP A 31 2.95 8.02 15.59
C TRP A 31 1.61 7.93 16.31
N MET A 32 0.58 7.32 15.69
CA MET A 32 -0.72 7.10 16.33
C MET A 32 -0.58 6.19 17.57
N GLN A 33 0.25 5.15 17.50
CA GLN A 33 0.50 4.29 18.63
C GLN A 33 1.13 5.05 19.80
N THR A 34 2.14 5.88 19.52
CA THR A 34 2.81 6.73 20.53
C THR A 34 1.87 7.77 21.15
N ARG A 35 0.86 8.24 20.41
CA ARG A 35 -0.17 9.16 20.90
C ARG A 35 -1.27 8.50 21.74
N GLY A 36 -1.26 7.18 21.88
CA GLY A 36 -2.24 6.44 22.68
C GLY A 36 -3.57 6.15 21.98
N TYR A 37 -3.61 6.19 20.64
CA TYR A 37 -4.80 5.77 19.90
C TYR A 37 -5.07 4.28 20.13
N THR A 38 -6.35 3.89 20.13
CA THR A 38 -6.73 2.48 20.30
C THR A 38 -6.27 1.65 19.10
N GLN A 39 -6.00 0.36 19.34
CA GLN A 39 -5.63 -0.58 18.28
C GLN A 39 -6.70 -0.68 17.19
N SER A 40 -7.98 -0.56 17.57
CA SER A 40 -9.10 -0.52 16.61
C SER A 40 -9.02 0.69 15.69
N THR A 41 -8.72 1.87 16.23
CA THR A 41 -8.53 3.09 15.43
C THR A 41 -7.34 2.97 14.50
N ILE A 42 -6.20 2.45 14.98
CA ILE A 42 -4.99 2.23 14.17
C ILE A 42 -5.27 1.24 13.03
N LYS A 43 -6.02 0.16 13.30
CA LYS A 43 -6.43 -0.81 12.26
C LYS A 43 -7.33 -0.18 11.21
N ASN A 44 -8.32 0.62 11.62
CA ASN A 44 -9.18 1.34 10.67
C ASN A 44 -8.37 2.32 9.80
N SER A 45 -7.45 3.09 10.41
CA SER A 45 -6.56 3.97 9.65
C SER A 45 -5.68 3.20 8.68
N ARG A 46 -5.09 2.07 9.10
CA ARG A 46 -4.31 1.20 8.22
C ARG A 46 -5.15 0.74 7.02
N TYR A 47 -6.36 0.27 7.27
CA TYR A 47 -7.26 -0.18 6.20
C TYR A 47 -7.56 0.94 5.21
N GLY A 48 -7.96 2.12 5.69
CA GLY A 48 -8.27 3.26 4.81
C GLY A 48 -7.07 3.72 3.98
N ILE A 49 -5.89 3.84 4.59
CA ILE A 49 -4.67 4.23 3.88
C ILE A 49 -4.26 3.15 2.88
N ASN A 50 -4.40 1.87 3.23
CA ASN A 50 -4.07 0.77 2.32
C ASN A 50 -5.00 0.76 1.09
N CYS A 51 -6.30 1.00 1.28
CA CYS A 51 -7.24 1.15 0.16
C CYS A 51 -6.84 2.30 -0.76
N PHE A 52 -6.36 3.42 -0.21
CA PHE A 52 -5.84 4.54 -1.01
C PHE A 52 -4.58 4.14 -1.79
N ILE A 53 -3.61 3.48 -1.15
CA ILE A 53 -2.38 3.02 -1.79
C ILE A 53 -2.71 2.05 -2.93
N THR A 54 -3.57 1.07 -2.71
CA THR A 54 -4.00 0.13 -3.77
C THR A 54 -4.67 0.85 -4.94
N TRP A 55 -5.54 1.83 -4.67
CA TRP A 55 -6.17 2.64 -5.72
C TRP A 55 -5.16 3.50 -6.49
N CYS A 56 -4.11 3.98 -5.83
CA CYS A 56 -2.99 4.67 -6.46
C CYS A 56 -2.17 3.73 -7.36
N ASP A 57 -1.86 2.52 -6.89
CA ASP A 57 -1.10 1.51 -7.63
C ASP A 57 -1.82 1.11 -8.93
N GLU A 58 -3.15 0.94 -8.89
CA GLU A 58 -3.98 0.66 -10.08
C GLU A 58 -3.88 1.75 -11.16
N ARG A 59 -3.48 2.96 -10.79
CA ARG A 59 -3.34 4.13 -11.67
C ARG A 59 -1.89 4.46 -12.00
N GLY A 60 -0.94 3.64 -11.54
CA GLY A 60 0.50 3.85 -11.71
C GLY A 60 1.08 4.96 -10.83
N ILE A 61 0.36 5.41 -9.81
CA ILE A 61 0.83 6.42 -8.85
C ILE A 61 1.59 5.68 -7.75
N THR A 62 2.92 5.67 -7.84
CA THR A 62 3.76 4.83 -6.96
C THR A 62 4.52 5.65 -5.91
N GLY A 63 4.65 6.96 -6.13
CA GLY A 63 5.36 7.87 -5.25
C GLY A 63 4.47 8.89 -4.53
N PRO A 64 4.82 9.28 -3.30
CA PRO A 64 4.09 10.34 -2.58
C PRO A 64 4.16 11.71 -3.28
N ASN A 65 5.21 11.98 -4.06
CA ASN A 65 5.33 13.23 -4.83
C ASN A 65 4.32 13.34 -5.98
N GLU A 66 3.76 12.21 -6.42
CA GLU A 66 2.74 12.17 -7.47
C GLU A 66 1.34 12.40 -6.89
N VAL A 67 1.18 12.31 -5.57
CA VAL A 67 -0.09 12.56 -4.87
C VAL A 67 -0.35 14.07 -4.82
N SER A 68 -1.18 14.53 -5.75
CA SER A 68 -1.66 15.91 -5.80
C SER A 68 -3.08 16.06 -5.26
N THR A 69 -3.54 17.29 -5.05
CA THR A 69 -4.93 17.59 -4.70
C THR A 69 -5.93 17.00 -5.71
N ALA A 70 -5.56 16.93 -6.99
CA ALA A 70 -6.39 16.32 -8.04
C ALA A 70 -6.51 14.79 -7.88
N VAL A 71 -5.43 14.13 -7.45
CA VAL A 71 -5.43 12.69 -7.12
C VAL A 71 -6.37 12.43 -5.94
N LEU A 72 -6.25 13.23 -4.88
CA LEU A 72 -7.13 13.12 -3.70
C LEU A 72 -8.61 13.36 -4.04
N ALA A 73 -8.92 14.37 -4.86
CA ALA A 73 -10.30 14.63 -5.29
C ALA A 73 -10.85 13.48 -6.15
N SER A 74 -10.00 12.85 -6.97
CA SER A 74 -10.38 11.68 -7.77
C SER A 74 -10.64 10.45 -6.88
N TYR A 75 -9.84 10.26 -5.83
CA TYR A 75 -10.07 9.21 -4.84
C TYR A 75 -11.35 9.45 -4.03
N GLN A 76 -11.62 10.68 -3.61
CA GLN A 76 -12.87 11.04 -2.93
C GLN A 76 -14.10 10.78 -3.80
N ARG A 77 -14.03 11.11 -5.10
CA ARG A 77 -15.10 10.76 -6.05
C ARG A 77 -15.27 9.26 -6.17
N TYR A 78 -14.17 8.51 -6.26
CA TYR A 78 -14.21 7.05 -6.27
C TYR A 78 -14.92 6.49 -5.03
N LEU A 79 -14.58 6.96 -3.82
CA LEU A 79 -15.25 6.56 -2.58
C LEU A 79 -16.73 6.97 -2.51
N TYR A 80 -17.15 8.02 -3.21
CA TYR A 80 -18.55 8.43 -3.25
C TYR A 80 -19.40 7.53 -4.17
N HIS A 81 -18.77 6.85 -5.13
CA HIS A 81 -19.45 6.01 -6.12
C HIS A 81 -19.44 4.51 -5.76
N HIS A 82 -18.77 4.10 -4.68
CA HIS A 82 -18.61 2.73 -4.21
C HIS A 82 -19.18 2.55 -2.80
#